data_AF-A0A9X5X4M6-F1
#
_entry.id   AF-A0A9X5X4M6-F1
#
_cell.length_a   1.000
_cell.length_b   1.000
_cell.length_c   1.000
_cell.angle_alpha   90.00
_cell.angle_beta   90.00
_cell.angle_gamma   90.00
#
_symmetry.space_group_name_H-M   'P 1'
#
loop_
_entity.id
_entity.type
_entity.pdbx_description
1 polymer ?
#
loop_
_entity_poly.entity_id
_entity_poly.type
_entity_poly.pdbx_seq_one_letter_code
_entity_poly.pdbx_strand_id
1 'polypeptide(L)'
;DQMVLTTTTDATLDEFGLVLLADDKHLQNADYIVPVVNRSRAGSEGVTKALGKVNDVLTTADLASMNQQVDSWRRLPEDVARTYLKRKGLLK
;
A
#
# COMPACT_ATOMS: atom_id res chain seq x y z
N ASP A 1 26.00 14.56 2.74
CA ASP A 1 25.23 13.33 2.52
C ASP A 1 24.26 13.12 3.68
N GLN A 2 22.97 13.11 3.38
CA GLN A 2 21.93 12.82 4.35
C GLN A 2 21.46 11.37 4.15
N MET A 3 21.36 10.63 5.24
CA MET A 3 20.73 9.31 5.27
C MET A 3 19.71 9.29 6.38
N VAL A 4 18.57 8.66 6.13
CA VAL A 4 17.48 8.56 7.08
C VAL A 4 16.95 7.13 7.09
N LEU A 5 16.59 6.64 8.28
CA LEU A 5 15.84 5.41 8.41
C LEU A 5 14.38 5.69 8.03
N THR A 6 13.85 4.93 7.07
CA THR A 6 12.49 5.11 6.53
C THR A 6 11.86 3.74 6.23
N THR A 7 10.61 3.76 5.78
CA THR A 7 9.88 2.58 5.28
C THR A 7 9.78 2.63 3.75
N THR A 8 9.55 1.49 3.10
CA THR A 8 9.48 1.41 1.62
C THR A 8 8.27 2.11 1.01
N THR A 9 7.32 2.58 1.84
CA THR A 9 6.09 3.26 1.42
C THR A 9 5.96 4.66 2.01
N ASP A 10 7.07 5.24 2.47
CA ASP A 10 7.14 6.62 2.94
C ASP A 10 6.78 7.59 1.82
N ALA A 11 5.75 8.39 2.10
CA ALA A 11 5.14 9.37 1.21
C ALA A 11 6.04 10.58 0.89
N THR A 12 7.07 10.83 1.70
CA THR A 12 7.73 12.14 1.78
C THR A 12 9.10 12.19 1.09
N LEU A 13 9.62 11.04 0.62
CA LEU A 13 11.00 10.94 0.12
C LEU A 13 11.29 11.89 -1.04
N ASP A 14 10.35 12.02 -1.99
CA ASP A 14 10.48 12.93 -3.13
C ASP A 14 10.55 14.41 -2.71
N GLU A 15 9.87 14.80 -1.64
CA GLU A 15 9.87 16.18 -1.12
C GLU A 15 11.26 16.57 -0.58
N PHE A 16 12.05 15.58 -0.17
CA PHE A 16 13.41 15.75 0.32
C PHE A 16 14.48 15.40 -0.72
N GLY A 17 14.09 15.06 -1.95
CA GLY A 17 15.01 14.61 -3.00
C GLY A 17 15.75 13.31 -2.64
N LEU A 18 15.14 12.48 -1.80
CA LEU A 18 15.68 11.20 -1.36
C LEU A 18 15.21 10.07 -2.27
N VAL A 19 16.03 9.02 -2.36
CA VAL A 19 15.71 7.80 -3.10
C VAL A 19 15.79 6.59 -2.17
N LEU A 20 14.95 5.58 -2.40
CA LEU A 20 15.04 4.31 -1.68
C LEU A 20 16.23 3.50 -2.18
N LEU A 21 17.04 3.00 -1.24
CA LEU A 21 18.06 2.00 -1.52
C LEU A 21 17.43 0.60 -1.42
N ALA A 22 17.81 -0.28 -2.35
CA ALA A 22 17.37 -1.67 -2.31
C ALA A 22 18.08 -2.44 -1.19
N ASP A 23 17.33 -3.28 -0.47
CA ASP A 23 17.91 -4.30 0.42
C ASP A 23 18.34 -5.53 -0.40
N ASP A 24 19.43 -5.37 -1.14
CA ASP A 24 19.98 -6.37 -2.08
C ASP A 24 20.48 -7.65 -1.39
N LYS A 25 20.78 -7.57 -0.09
CA LYS A 25 21.27 -8.68 0.73
C LYS A 25 20.18 -9.29 1.62
N HIS A 26 18.94 -8.81 1.52
CA HIS A 26 17.81 -9.30 2.30
C HIS A 26 18.10 -9.30 3.82
N LEU A 27 18.68 -8.21 4.30
CA LEU A 27 19.01 -8.03 5.72
C LEU A 27 17.79 -7.68 6.55
N GLN A 28 16.75 -7.10 5.93
CA GLN A 28 15.49 -6.77 6.56
C GLN A 28 14.45 -7.87 6.30
N ASN A 29 13.61 -8.15 7.29
CA ASN A 29 12.45 -9.00 7.09
C ASN A 29 11.45 -8.31 6.15
N ALA A 30 10.81 -9.08 5.26
CA ALA A 30 9.78 -8.55 4.39
C ALA A 30 8.45 -8.38 5.17
N ASP A 31 7.98 -7.13 5.26
CA ASP A 31 6.70 -6.78 5.88
C ASP A 31 5.54 -6.89 4.88
N TYR A 32 5.14 -8.12 4.55
CA TYR A 32 4.00 -8.34 3.64
C TYR A 32 2.68 -7.90 4.28
N ILE A 33 1.92 -7.09 3.55
CA ILE A 33 0.57 -6.69 3.92
C ILE A 33 -0.40 -7.76 3.45
N VAL A 34 -1.12 -8.37 4.38
CA VAL A 34 -2.10 -9.42 4.09
C VAL A 34 -3.43 -9.14 4.80
N PRO A 35 -4.57 -9.32 4.12
CA PRO A 35 -5.87 -9.20 4.75
C PRO A 35 -6.14 -10.39 5.67
N VAL A 36 -6.42 -10.11 6.95
CA VAL A 36 -6.82 -11.13 7.94
C VAL A 36 -8.23 -10.84 8.41
N VAL A 37 -9.09 -11.85 8.36
CA VAL A 37 -10.50 -11.74 8.73
C VAL A 37 -10.91 -12.77 9.76
N ASN A 38 -11.87 -12.40 10.61
CA ASN A 38 -12.49 -13.37 11.50
C ASN A 38 -13.38 -14.34 10.71
N ARG A 39 -13.15 -15.65 10.85
CA ARG A 39 -13.86 -16.67 10.07
C ARG A 39 -15.38 -16.64 10.25
N SER A 40 -15.89 -16.44 11.47
CA SER A 40 -17.33 -16.48 11.73
C SER A 40 -18.07 -15.23 11.24
N ARG A 41 -17.37 -14.11 11.07
CA ARG A 41 -17.96 -12.84 10.60
C ARG A 41 -17.74 -12.56 9.12
N ALA A 42 -16.58 -12.94 8.58
CA ALA A 42 -16.11 -12.50 7.28
C ALA A 42 -15.31 -13.57 6.52
N GLY A 43 -15.43 -14.85 6.91
CA GLY A 43 -14.75 -15.97 6.26
C GLY A 43 -15.47 -16.56 5.04
N SER A 44 -16.45 -15.86 4.47
CA SER A 44 -17.19 -16.35 3.30
C SER A 44 -16.35 -16.26 2.03
N GLU A 45 -16.63 -17.13 1.06
CA GLU A 45 -15.92 -17.16 -0.23
C GLU A 45 -15.97 -15.81 -0.95
N GLY A 46 -17.10 -15.11 -0.86
CA GLY A 46 -17.26 -13.78 -1.47
C GLY A 46 -16.29 -12.74 -0.90
N VAL A 47 -16.10 -12.71 0.42
CA VAL A 47 -15.15 -11.80 1.07
C VAL A 47 -13.71 -12.18 0.71
N THR A 48 -13.37 -13.46 0.80
CA THR A 48 -12.04 -13.97 0.42
C THR A 48 -11.70 -13.61 -1.03
N LYS A 49 -12.64 -13.80 -1.96
CA LYS A 49 -12.45 -13.46 -3.38
C LYS A 49 -12.31 -11.95 -3.60
N ALA A 50 -13.04 -11.12 -2.86
CA ALA A 50 -12.92 -9.68 -2.96
C ALA A 50 -11.56 -9.18 -2.46
N LEU A 51 -11.13 -9.64 -1.29
CA LEU A 51 -9.84 -9.26 -0.69
C LEU A 51 -8.65 -9.83 -1.47
N GLY A 52 -8.76 -11.05 -2.01
CA GLY A 52 -7.74 -11.66 -2.87
C GLY A 52 -7.44 -10.83 -4.11
N LYS A 53 -8.48 -10.31 -4.78
CA LYS A 53 -8.30 -9.42 -5.94
C LYS A 53 -7.51 -8.15 -5.62
N VAL A 54 -7.66 -7.60 -4.40
CA VAL A 54 -6.88 -6.43 -3.98
C VAL A 54 -5.42 -6.85 -3.73
N ASN A 55 -5.22 -7.98 -3.05
CA ASN A 55 -3.90 -8.53 -2.75
C ASN A 55 -3.08 -8.84 -4.01
N ASP A 56 -3.74 -9.27 -5.10
CA ASP A 56 -3.08 -9.60 -6.36
C ASP A 56 -2.53 -8.36 -7.10
N VAL A 57 -3.07 -7.17 -6.84
CA VAL A 57 -2.77 -5.95 -7.62
C VAL A 57 -2.11 -4.83 -6.84
N LEU A 58 -2.13 -4.89 -5.50
CA LEU A 58 -1.55 -3.88 -4.62
C LEU A 58 -0.03 -4.04 -4.55
N THR A 59 0.67 -3.19 -5.29
CA THR A 59 2.14 -3.12 -5.28
C THR A 59 2.64 -2.15 -4.21
N THR A 60 3.92 -2.27 -3.82
CA THR A 60 4.58 -1.28 -2.94
C THR A 60 4.52 0.13 -3.52
N ALA A 61 4.67 0.28 -4.84
CA ALA A 61 4.59 1.57 -5.53
C ALA A 61 3.16 2.16 -5.49
N ASP A 62 2.13 1.33 -5.69
CA ASP A 62 0.74 1.76 -5.53
C ASP A 62 0.49 2.25 -4.10
N LEU A 63 0.97 1.52 -3.09
CA LEU A 63 0.79 1.87 -1.68
C LEU A 63 1.53 3.17 -1.30
N ALA A 64 2.78 3.34 -1.73
CA ALA A 64 3.53 4.58 -1.53
C ALA A 64 2.81 5.78 -2.16
N SER A 65 2.31 5.63 -3.39
CA SER A 65 1.53 6.68 -4.07
C SER A 65 0.22 7.00 -3.36
N MET A 66 -0.46 6.00 -2.80
CA MET A 66 -1.67 6.21 -2.00
C MET A 66 -1.37 6.93 -0.68
N ASN A 67 -0.29 6.55 0.02
CA ASN A 67 0.16 7.24 1.23
C ASN A 67 0.49 8.70 0.93
N GLN A 68 1.20 9.01 -0.16
CA GLN A 68 1.53 10.38 -0.55
C GLN A 68 0.29 11.25 -0.79
N GLN A 69 -0.73 10.70 -1.46
CA GLN A 69 -1.99 11.42 -1.67
C GLN A 69 -2.65 11.80 -0.33
N VAL A 70 -2.57 10.93 0.67
CA VAL A 70 -3.17 11.16 1.98
C VAL A 70 -2.30 12.09 2.84
N ASP A 71 -1.02 11.78 2.99
CA ASP A 71 -0.13 12.44 3.94
C ASP A 71 0.30 13.83 3.45
N SER A 72 0.74 13.92 2.20
CA SER A 72 1.23 15.16 1.60
C SER A 72 0.10 16.01 1.05
N TRP A 73 -0.79 15.42 0.24
CA TRP A 73 -1.85 16.17 -0.45
C TRP A 73 -3.16 16.26 0.32
N ARG A 74 -3.19 15.71 1.55
CA ARG A 74 -4.32 15.77 2.48
C ARG A 74 -5.64 15.31 1.85
N ARG A 75 -5.58 14.33 0.93
CA ARG A 75 -6.77 13.69 0.37
C ARG A 75 -7.39 12.78 1.42
N LEU A 76 -8.71 12.63 1.37
CA LEU A 76 -9.41 11.68 2.24
C LEU A 76 -9.01 10.25 1.88
N PRO A 77 -8.61 9.40 2.86
CA PRO A 77 -8.22 8.02 2.59
C PRO A 77 -9.27 7.20 1.85
N GLU A 78 -10.56 7.43 2.16
CA GLU A 78 -11.69 6.76 1.50
C GLU A 78 -11.80 7.08 0.00
N ASP A 79 -11.53 8.32 -0.39
CA ASP A 79 -11.55 8.75 -1.79
C ASP A 79 -10.35 8.20 -2.56
N VAL A 80 -9.17 8.20 -1.93
CA VAL A 80 -7.95 7.62 -2.50
C VAL A 80 -8.14 6.11 -2.73
N ALA A 81 -8.64 5.39 -1.72
CA ALA A 81 -8.93 3.96 -1.83
C ALA A 81 -10.01 3.68 -2.89
N ARG A 82 -11.10 4.44 -2.94
CA ARG A 82 -12.15 4.29 -3.96
C ARG A 82 -11.60 4.51 -5.35
N THR A 83 -10.79 5.57 -5.55
CA THR A 83 -10.16 5.88 -6.83
C THR A 83 -9.21 4.78 -7.26
N TYR A 84 -8.39 4.26 -6.34
CA TYR A 84 -7.51 3.13 -6.58
C TYR A 84 -8.27 1.89 -7.05
N LEU A 85 -9.32 1.50 -6.32
CA LEU A 85 -10.14 0.34 -6.66
C LEU A 85 -10.83 0.52 -8.02
N LYS A 86 -11.32 1.72 -8.35
CA LYS A 86 -11.87 2.02 -9.68
C LYS A 86 -10.81 1.90 -10.78
N ARG A 87 -9.63 2.48 -10.58
CA ARG A 87 -8.50 2.41 -11.53
C ARG A 87 -8.07 0.97 -11.82
N LYS A 88 -8.08 0.11 -10.80
CA LYS A 88 -7.75 -1.33 -10.93
C LYS A 88 -8.94 -2.17 -11.41
N GLY A 89 -10.09 -1.57 -11.71
CA GLY A 89 -11.29 -2.28 -12.18
C GLY A 89 -11.98 -3.15 -11.11
N LEU A 90 -11.68 -2.90 -9.83
CA LEU A 90 -12.22 -3.64 -8.69
C LEU A 90 -13.52 -3.03 -8.14
N LEU A 91 -13.83 -1.79 -8.53
CA LEU A 91 -15.04 -1.06 -8.15
C LEU A 91 -15.55 -0.25 -9.35
N LYS A 92 -16.87 -0.01 -9.43
CA LYS A 92 -17.50 0.84 -10.46
C LYS A 92 -17.62 2.28 -9.98
#